data_AF-A0A3M4Q0F1-F1
#
_entry.id   AF-A0A3M4Q0F1-F1
#
_cell.length_a   1.000
_cell.length_b   1.000
_cell.length_c   1.000
_cell.angle_alpha   90.00
_cell.angle_beta   90.00
_cell.angle_gamma   90.00
#
_symmetry.space_group_name_H-M   'P 1'
#
loop_
_entity.id
_entity.type
_entity.pdbx_description
1 polymer ?
#
loop_
_entity_poly.entity_id
_entity_poly.type
_entity_poly.pdbx_seq_one_letter_code
_entity_poly.pdbx_strand_id
1 'polypeptide(L)' 'MVGFLAAVTQSPITSAIIVMEMIDSHGMVISLMAVALIAKAVSSRMGPELYQQLARGFLHPPTKSP' A
#
# COMPACT_ATOMS: atom_id res chain seq x y z
N MET A 1 11.95 0.88 1.48
CA MET A 1 11.03 -0.27 1.44
C MET A 1 9.61 0.11 1.85
N VAL A 2 9.35 0.55 3.11
CA VAL A 2 7.99 0.85 3.61
C VAL A 2 7.18 1.83 2.77
N GLY A 3 7.81 2.87 2.21
CA GLY A 3 7.12 3.88 1.39
C GLY A 3 6.48 3.31 0.13
N PHE A 4 7.13 2.37 -0.57
CA PHE A 4 6.56 1.74 -1.75
C PHE A 4 5.32 0.91 -1.41
N LEU A 5 5.43 0.05 -0.40
CA LEU A 5 4.34 -0.82 0.03
C LEU A 5 3.13 0.01 0.51
N ALA A 6 3.37 1.05 1.30
CA ALA A 6 2.34 1.96 1.78
C ALA A 6 1.69 2.78 0.65
N ALA A 7 2.46 3.19 -0.37
CA ALA A 7 1.93 3.93 -1.51
C ALA A 7 1.03 3.06 -2.40
N VAL A 8 1.46 1.84 -2.73
CA VAL A 8 0.74 0.94 -3.65
C VAL A 8 -0.52 0.36 -3.01
N THR A 9 -0.42 -0.04 -1.74
CA THR A 9 -1.53 -0.68 -1.01
C THR A 9 -2.41 0.31 -0.27
N GLN A 10 -1.98 1.56 -0.12
CA GLN A 10 -2.63 2.59 0.70
C GLN A 10 -2.91 2.16 2.17
N SER A 11 -2.18 1.15 2.66
CA SER A 11 -2.28 0.61 4.03
C SER A 11 -1.02 0.92 4.86
N PRO A 12 -0.92 2.12 5.45
CA PRO A 12 0.32 2.60 6.07
C PRO A 12 0.72 1.84 7.33
N ILE A 13 -0.25 1.47 8.19
CA ILE A 13 0.03 0.76 9.45
C ILE A 13 0.52 -0.65 9.16
N THR A 14 -0.19 -1.41 8.32
CA THR A 14 0.20 -2.77 7.93
C THR A 14 1.58 -2.77 7.27
N SER A 15 1.84 -1.82 6.36
CA SER A 15 3.14 -1.70 5.70
C SER A 15 4.27 -1.39 6.69
N ALA A 16 4.02 -0.50 7.65
CA ALA A 16 5.01 -0.15 8.68
C ALA A 16 5.33 -1.34 9.59
N ILE A 17 4.32 -2.11 10.01
CA ILE A 17 4.52 -3.32 10.84
C ILE A 17 5.29 -4.38 10.07
N ILE A 18 4.90 -4.70 8.82
CA ILE A 18 5.62 -5.69 8.00
C ILE A 18 7.11 -5.33 7.91
N VAL A 19 7.42 -4.07 7.60
CA VAL A 19 8.82 -3.66 7.45
C VAL A 19 9.54 -3.60 8.79
N MET A 20 8.87 -3.19 9.87
CA MET A 20 9.43 -3.20 11.23
C MET A 20 9.84 -4.62 11.65
N GLU A 21 8.96 -5.60 11.45
CA GLU A 21 9.23 -7.01 11.74
C GLU A 21 10.36 -7.56 10.86
N MET A 22 10.43 -7.15 9.59
CA MET A 22 11.49 -7.60 8.66
C MET A 22 12.89 -7.05 8.99
N ILE A 23 12.98 -5.88 9.63
CA ILE A 23 14.28 -5.26 9.99
C ILE A 23 14.64 -5.45 11.48
N ASP A 24 13.81 -6.19 12.24
CA ASP A 24 13.98 -6.48 13.67
C ASP A 24 14.35 -5.24 14.51
N SER A 25 13.77 -4.09 14.16
CA SER A 25 14.15 -2.80 14.75
C SER A 25 12.94 -2.05 15.29
N HIS A 26 12.64 -2.30 16.56
CA HIS A 26 11.58 -1.58 17.28
C HIS A 26 11.91 -0.10 17.50
N GLY A 27 13.18 0.30 17.47
CA GLY A 27 13.59 1.71 17.62
C GLY A 27 13.16 2.62 16.46
N MET A 28 12.88 2.04 15.28
CA MET A 28 12.58 2.80 14.06
C MET A 28 11.08 2.92 13.75
N VAL A 29 10.19 2.44 14.63
CA VAL A 29 8.73 2.39 14.39
C VAL A 29 8.18 3.74 13.94
N ILE A 30 8.51 4.82 14.66
CA ILE A 30 7.96 6.15 14.38
C ILE A 30 8.44 6.69 13.03
N SER A 31 9.73 6.49 12.72
CA SER A 31 10.31 6.89 11.42
C SER A 31 9.67 6.12 10.27
N LEU A 32 9.45 4.80 10.42
CA LEU A 32 8.77 3.96 9.43
C LEU A 32 7.32 4.41 9.22
N MET A 33 6.61 4.71 10.31
CA MET A 33 5.23 5.17 10.27
C MET A 33 5.13 6.54 9.58
N ALA A 34 6.05 7.46 9.86
CA ALA A 34 6.10 8.77 9.21
C ALA A 34 6.26 8.62 7.68
N VAL A 35 7.21 7.79 7.23
CA VAL A 35 7.41 7.52 5.80
C VAL A 35 6.17 6.85 5.18
N ALA A 36 5.55 5.89 5.87
CA ALA A 36 4.34 5.19 5.40
C ALA A 36 3.15 6.15 5.23
N LEU A 37 2.93 7.04 6.19
CA LEU A 37 1.84 8.03 6.15
C LEU A 37 2.05 9.06 5.04
N ILE A 38 3.28 9.56 4.88
CA ILE A 38 3.61 10.50 3.80
C ILE A 38 3.40 9.84 2.44
N ALA A 39 3.92 8.62 2.25
CA ALA A 39 3.77 7.89 1.00
C ALA A 39 2.29 7.61 0.66
N LYS A 40 1.48 7.20 1.65
CA LYS A 40 0.03 7.02 1.49
C LYS A 40 -0.65 8.34 1.11
N ALA A 41 -0.30 9.45 1.77
CA ALA A 41 -0.90 10.76 1.51
C ALA A 41 -0.57 11.31 0.12
N VAL A 42 0.63 11.04 -0.40
CA VAL A 42 1.01 11.40 -1.78
C VAL A 42 0.25 10.50 -2.77
N SER A 43 0.29 9.18 -2.56
CA SER A 43 -0.37 8.21 -3.46
C SER A 43 -1.89 8.40 -3.55
N SER A 44 -2.57 8.66 -2.43
CA SER A 44 -4.03 8.85 -2.40
C SER A 44 -4.49 10.08 -3.18
N ARG A 45 -3.59 11.04 -3.44
CA ARG A 45 -3.88 12.19 -4.32
C ARG A 45 -3.69 11.86 -5.80
N MET A 46 -2.93 10.81 -6.12
CA MET A 46 -2.66 10.39 -7.50
C MET A 46 -3.69 9.39 -8.02
N GLY A 47 -4.20 8.50 -7.17
CA GLY A 47 -5.19 7.51 -7.59
C GLY A 47 -5.68 6.56 -6.49
N PRO A 48 -6.56 5.60 -6.84
CA PRO A 48 -7.10 4.62 -5.90
C PRO A 48 -6.12 3.46 -5.64
N GLU A 49 -6.33 2.74 -4.54
CA GLU A 49 -5.50 1.61 -4.11
C GLU A 49 -5.41 0.48 -5.14
N LEU A 50 -4.22 -0.14 -5.26
CA LEU A 50 -3.96 -1.15 -6.29
C LEU A 50 -4.91 -2.35 -6.17
N TYR A 51 -5.10 -2.88 -4.97
CA TYR A 51 -5.90 -4.09 -4.76
C TYR A 51 -7.37 -3.89 -5.13
N GLN A 52 -7.91 -2.70 -4.90
CA GLN A 52 -9.28 -2.38 -5.29
C GLN A 52 -9.43 -2.24 -6.80
N GLN A 53 -8.43 -1.68 -7.48
CA GLN A 53 -8.42 -1.62 -8.95
C GLN A 53 -8.34 -3.03 -9.57
N LEU A 54 -7.48 -3.89 -9.04
CA LEU A 54 -7.37 -5.29 -9.48
C LEU A 54 -8.68 -6.04 -9.25
N ALA A 55 -9.31 -5.88 -8.09
CA ALA A 55 -10.58 -6.53 -7.77
C ALA A 55 -11.69 -6.16 -8.78
N ARG A 56 -11.75 -4.91 -9.25
CA ARG A 56 -12.72 -4.51 -10.29
C ARG A 56 -12.53 -5.29 -11.60
N GLY A 57 -11.28 -5.56 -11.98
CA GLY A 57 -10.97 -6.37 -13.16
C GLY A 57 -11.44 -7.83 -13.03
N PHE A 58 -11.37 -8.41 -11.84
CA PHE A 58 -11.86 -9.76 -11.58
C PHE A 58 -13.39 -9.85 -11.45
N LEU A 59 -14.04 -8.77 -11.01
CA LEU A 59 -15.50 -8.70 -10.86
C LEU A 59 -16.24 -8.50 -12.19
N HIS A 60 -15.57 -8.02 -13.24
CA HIS A 60 -16.11 -7.98 -14.60
C HIS A 60 -15.64 -9.23 -15.35
N PRO A 61 -16.51 -10.23 -15.58
CA PRO A 61 -16.15 -11.34 -16.46
C PRO A 61 -15.80 -10.78 -17.84
N PRO A 62 -14.78 -11.31 -18.54
CA PRO A 62 -14.49 -10.88 -19.90
C PRO A 62 -15.74 -11.09 -20.74
N THR A 63 -16.36 -10.00 -21.20
CA THR A 63 -17.44 -10.05 -22.17
C THR A 63 -16.85 -10.70 -23.42
N LYS A 64 -17.24 -11.95 -23.67
CA LYS A 64 -16.83 -12.69 -24.85
C LYS A 64 -17.34 -11.93 -26.07
N SER A 65 -16.45 -11.23 -26.77
CA SER A 65 -16.78 -10.60 -28.06
C SER A 65 -17.20 -11.70 -29.05
N PRO A 66 -18.24 -11.48 -29.87
CA PRO A 66 -18.70 -12.44 -30.87
C PRO A 66 -17.66 -12.71 -31.95
#